data_AF-A0A1D2MEX2-F1
#
_entry.id   AF-A0A1D2MEX2-F1
#
_cell.length_a   1.000
_cell.length_b   1.000
_cell.length_c   1.000
_cell.angle_alpha   90.00
_cell.angle_beta   90.00
_cell.angle_gamma   90.00
#
_symmetry.space_group_name_H-M   'P 1'
#
loop_
_entity.id
_entity.type
_entity.pdbx_description
1 polymer ?
#
loop_
_entity_poly.entity_id
_entity_poly.type
_entity_poly.pdbx_seq_one_letter_code
_entity_poly.pdbx_strand_id
1 'polypeptide(L)'
;MLRYMPKLNQSLRPLLIKKKAEKELHASDTKDFKAMLYYIDAKINKTRVFVPSTILKVWKNFVTEWKSEGCPKLFYFRTDIRDAYPSVSISKLKEILLDAGGEKGHRMVLKKFKVITAGGRTMDRESIFDDHCKNNWHSGIHSRPCLVMDKEQDRVDNAWKILERAIRVLSKSNDVKLGRRFYKFSHGLPQGWGPSSLLCSIYYGYIDSKMYLPFIESPGRFFLRIVDDYRKPPSAGCVGIRASKPNLNKLGICRCKQGWLSTKTRRCVQKMKIG
;
A
#
# COMPACT_ATOMS: atom_id res chain seq x y z
N MET A 1 6.27 23.29 4.05
CA MET A 1 6.77 23.67 5.38
C MET A 1 6.97 22.40 6.19
N LEU A 2 8.12 22.18 6.79
CA LEU A 2 8.37 21.01 7.63
C LEU A 2 7.93 21.32 9.07
N ARG A 3 7.24 20.39 9.74
CA ARG A 3 6.87 20.46 11.16
C ARG A 3 7.35 19.20 11.87
N TYR A 4 7.96 19.33 13.03
CA TYR A 4 8.33 18.20 13.86
C TYR A 4 7.26 17.93 14.89
N MET A 5 6.82 16.68 15.00
CA MET A 5 5.85 16.23 15.99
C MET A 5 6.55 15.31 17.00
N PRO A 6 6.50 15.60 18.31
CA PRO A 6 7.13 14.76 19.31
C PRO A 6 6.43 13.40 19.41
N LYS A 7 7.21 12.33 19.53
CA LYS A 7 6.73 10.98 19.85
C LYS A 7 7.02 10.66 21.32
N LEU A 8 6.23 9.73 21.89
CA LEU A 8 6.36 9.29 23.29
C LEU A 8 7.76 8.74 23.64
N ASN A 9 8.49 8.22 22.66
CA ASN A 9 9.86 7.71 22.83
C ASN A 9 10.93 8.79 22.66
N GLN A 10 10.59 10.07 22.90
CA GLN A 10 11.47 11.24 22.75
C GLN A 10 12.04 11.44 21.33
N SER A 11 11.63 10.64 20.34
CA SER A 11 11.97 10.87 18.94
C SER A 11 11.06 11.94 18.31
N LEU A 12 11.54 12.57 17.24
CA LEU A 12 10.76 13.54 16.46
C LEU A 12 10.25 12.88 15.17
N ARG A 13 9.00 13.21 14.81
CA ARG A 13 8.38 12.83 13.54
C ARG A 13 8.36 14.05 12.60
N PRO A 14 9.18 14.09 11.55
CA PRO A 14 9.09 15.16 10.55
C PRO A 14 7.83 14.96 9.70
N LEU A 15 6.95 15.96 9.68
CA LEU A 15 5.74 16.01 8.88
C LEU A 15 5.85 17.15 7.87
N LEU A 16 5.64 16.82 6.60
CA LEU A 16 5.52 17.79 5.53
C LEU A 16 4.12 18.42 5.60
N ILE A 17 4.06 19.66 6.07
CA ILE A 17 2.87 20.50 5.95
C ILE A 17 2.92 21.21 4.61
N LYS A 18 2.00 20.83 3.72
CA LYS A 18 1.79 21.58 2.48
C LYS A 18 1.21 22.95 2.82
N LYS A 19 1.97 24.02 2.56
CA LYS A 19 1.40 25.31 2.15
C LYS A 19 1.37 25.28 0.62
N LYS A 20 0.21 25.53 -0.02
CA LYS A 20 -0.07 25.97 -1.42
C LYS A 20 0.88 25.61 -2.59
N ALA A 21 1.90 24.78 -2.42
CA ALA A 21 3.02 24.50 -3.32
C ALA A 21 2.77 23.27 -4.21
N GLU A 22 1.63 22.60 -4.05
CA GLU A 22 1.06 21.81 -5.15
C GLU A 22 0.72 22.67 -6.38
N LYS A 23 0.79 24.01 -6.29
CA LYS A 23 0.67 24.91 -7.44
C LYS A 23 1.82 24.77 -8.46
N GLU A 24 2.95 24.15 -8.12
CA GLU A 24 4.07 23.97 -9.06
C GLU A 24 3.92 22.73 -9.97
N LEU A 25 2.91 21.89 -9.71
CA LEU A 25 2.50 20.81 -10.60
C LEU A 25 1.10 21.09 -11.11
N HIS A 26 0.83 20.86 -12.40
CA HIS A 26 -0.51 21.03 -12.92
C HIS A 26 -1.49 20.14 -12.14
N ALA A 27 -2.66 20.69 -11.80
CA ALA A 27 -3.68 19.96 -11.05
C ALA A 27 -4.12 18.67 -11.78
N SER A 28 -4.04 18.66 -13.11
CA SER A 28 -4.23 17.47 -13.96
C SER A 28 -3.19 16.39 -13.70
N ASP A 29 -1.90 16.75 -13.64
CA ASP A 29 -0.81 15.79 -13.42
C ASP A 29 -0.91 15.11 -12.06
N THR A 30 -1.37 15.83 -11.04
CA THR A 30 -1.58 15.26 -9.69
C THR A 30 -2.76 14.29 -9.66
N LYS A 31 -3.80 14.54 -10.46
CA LYS A 31 -4.97 13.64 -10.56
C LYS A 31 -4.63 12.37 -11.33
N ASP A 32 -4.04 12.52 -12.51
CA ASP A 32 -3.54 11.40 -13.32
C ASP A 32 -2.56 10.53 -12.52
N PHE A 33 -1.65 11.17 -11.77
CA PHE A 33 -0.73 10.48 -10.87
C PHE A 33 -1.45 9.61 -9.85
N LYS A 34 -2.42 10.17 -9.12
CA LYS A 34 -3.19 9.40 -8.12
C LYS A 34 -3.94 8.24 -8.76
N ALA A 35 -4.59 8.46 -9.89
CA ALA A 35 -5.34 7.42 -10.58
C ALA A 35 -4.41 6.26 -11.03
N MET A 36 -3.20 6.58 -11.52
CA MET A 36 -2.20 5.58 -11.90
C MET A 36 -1.71 4.78 -10.70
N LEU A 37 -1.47 5.44 -9.57
CA LEU A 37 -1.10 4.74 -8.34
C LEU A 37 -2.20 3.80 -7.85
N TYR A 38 -3.48 4.19 -7.94
CA TYR A 38 -4.58 3.29 -7.59
C TYR A 38 -4.65 2.08 -8.52
N TYR A 39 -4.44 2.26 -9.83
CA TYR A 39 -4.36 1.17 -10.79
C TYR A 39 -3.20 0.19 -10.45
N ILE A 40 -2.01 0.72 -10.20
CA ILE A 40 -0.83 -0.08 -9.84
C ILE A 40 -1.03 -0.80 -8.50
N ASP A 41 -1.54 -0.10 -7.48
CA ASP A 41 -1.84 -0.67 -6.18
C ASP A 41 -2.85 -1.80 -6.30
N ALA A 42 -3.92 -1.61 -7.08
CA ALA A 42 -4.90 -2.67 -7.33
C ALA A 42 -4.26 -3.90 -8.01
N LYS A 43 -3.29 -3.71 -8.92
CA LYS A 43 -2.59 -4.81 -9.59
C LYS A 43 -1.64 -5.57 -8.66
N ILE A 44 -0.90 -4.85 -7.81
CA ILE A 44 0.09 -5.44 -6.89
C ILE A 44 -0.58 -6.04 -5.65
N ASN A 45 -1.58 -5.36 -5.10
CA ASN A 45 -2.22 -5.67 -3.83
C ASN A 45 -3.58 -6.37 -3.98
N LYS A 46 -3.90 -6.96 -5.14
CA LYS A 46 -5.18 -7.62 -5.52
C LYS A 46 -5.89 -8.38 -4.38
N THR A 47 -5.16 -8.93 -3.40
CA THR A 47 -5.72 -9.68 -2.26
C THR A 47 -5.07 -9.40 -0.90
N ARG A 48 -4.18 -8.40 -0.76
CA ARG A 48 -3.14 -8.40 0.31
C ARG A 48 -3.10 -7.16 1.20
N VAL A 49 -3.65 -6.04 0.74
CA VAL A 49 -3.85 -4.86 1.59
C VAL A 49 -5.30 -4.81 1.94
N PHE A 50 -5.59 -5.14 3.19
CA PHE A 50 -6.96 -5.19 3.64
C PHE A 50 -7.37 -3.82 4.12
N VAL A 51 -8.31 -3.21 3.39
CA VAL A 51 -9.12 -2.12 3.93
C VAL A 51 -9.92 -2.68 5.13
N PRO A 52 -10.21 -1.88 6.17
CA PRO A 52 -10.91 -2.37 7.37
C PRO A 52 -12.21 -3.14 7.08
N SER A 53 -12.92 -2.80 6.00
CA SER A 53 -14.13 -3.49 5.56
C SER A 53 -13.90 -4.88 4.97
N THR A 54 -12.72 -5.16 4.40
CA THR A 54 -12.39 -6.47 3.82
C THR A 54 -11.68 -7.39 4.81
N ILE A 55 -11.00 -6.84 5.83
CA ILE A 55 -10.38 -7.61 6.93
C ILE A 55 -11.40 -8.57 7.55
N LEU A 56 -12.58 -8.06 7.91
CA LEU A 56 -13.61 -8.86 8.56
C LEU A 56 -14.10 -10.01 7.67
N LYS A 57 -14.24 -9.76 6.35
CA LYS A 57 -14.67 -10.80 5.41
C LYS A 57 -13.63 -11.91 5.30
N VAL A 58 -12.36 -11.56 5.12
CA VAL A 58 -11.29 -12.54 4.95
C VAL A 58 -11.00 -13.28 6.25
N TRP A 59 -11.08 -12.59 7.39
CA TRP A 59 -11.02 -13.22 8.70
C TRP A 59 -12.15 -14.22 8.91
N LYS A 60 -13.40 -13.85 8.58
CA LYS A 60 -14.54 -14.77 8.68
C LYS A 60 -14.34 -16.01 7.83
N ASN A 61 -13.90 -15.87 6.58
CA ASN A 61 -13.62 -17.00 5.69
C ASN A 61 -12.58 -17.94 6.31
N PHE A 62 -11.44 -17.39 6.76
CA PHE A 62 -10.41 -18.17 7.44
C PHE A 62 -10.94 -18.90 8.68
N VAL A 63 -11.73 -18.22 9.52
CA VAL A 63 -12.31 -18.84 10.74
C VAL A 63 -13.31 -19.93 10.38
N THR A 64 -14.12 -19.76 9.33
CA THR A 64 -15.06 -20.78 8.87
C THR A 64 -14.33 -22.03 8.38
N GLU A 65 -13.29 -21.86 7.55
CA GLU A 65 -12.44 -22.96 7.09
C GLU A 65 -11.75 -23.64 8.28
N TRP A 66 -11.13 -22.87 9.16
CA TRP A 66 -10.50 -23.36 10.38
C TRP A 66 -11.44 -24.17 11.28
N LYS A 67 -12.69 -23.72 11.43
CA LYS A 67 -13.71 -24.46 12.18
C LYS A 67 -14.09 -25.77 11.49
N SER A 68 -14.20 -25.77 10.16
CA SER A 68 -14.50 -26.98 9.38
C SER A 68 -13.40 -28.05 9.48
N GLU A 69 -12.15 -27.62 9.71
CA GLU A 69 -11.00 -28.52 9.93
C GLU A 69 -10.89 -29.05 11.38
N GLY A 70 -11.91 -28.84 12.22
CA GLY A 70 -11.91 -29.31 13.61
C GLY A 70 -11.11 -28.41 14.56
N CYS A 71 -11.01 -27.11 14.23
CA CYS A 71 -10.34 -26.09 15.05
C CYS A 71 -8.88 -26.45 15.42
N PRO A 72 -8.01 -26.75 14.43
CA PRO A 72 -6.61 -27.10 14.70
C PRO A 72 -5.88 -25.97 15.42
N LYS A 73 -4.80 -26.30 16.14
CA LYS A 73 -4.08 -25.30 16.93
C LYS A 73 -3.51 -24.17 16.07
N LEU A 74 -3.87 -22.94 16.41
CA LEU A 74 -3.37 -21.73 15.76
C LEU A 74 -2.15 -21.15 16.48
N PHE A 75 -1.21 -20.66 15.69
CA PHE A 75 -0.09 -19.83 16.14
C PHE A 75 -0.18 -18.49 15.42
N TYR A 76 0.03 -17.39 16.12
CA TYR A 76 0.13 -16.10 15.46
C TYR A 76 1.47 -15.43 15.74
N PHE A 77 1.93 -14.65 14.78
CA PHE A 77 3.07 -13.76 14.95
C PHE A 77 2.65 -12.35 14.54
N ARG A 78 3.21 -11.37 15.25
CA ARG A 78 2.98 -9.97 14.98
C ARG A 78 4.31 -9.25 14.78
N THR A 79 4.47 -8.54 13.67
CA THR A 79 5.70 -7.80 13.36
C THR A 79 5.40 -6.36 13.01
N ASP A 80 6.10 -5.42 13.62
CA ASP A 80 5.98 -3.99 13.29
C ASP A 80 7.05 -3.58 12.28
N ILE A 81 6.66 -2.81 11.27
CA ILE A 81 7.58 -2.24 10.28
C ILE A 81 8.04 -0.87 10.81
N ARG A 82 9.27 -0.81 11.31
CA ARG A 82 9.85 0.45 11.80
C ARG A 82 9.99 1.45 10.66
N ASP A 83 9.52 2.68 10.93
CA ASP A 83 9.66 3.83 10.04
C ASP A 83 9.34 3.51 8.58
N ALA A 84 8.17 2.90 8.36
CA ALA A 84 7.74 2.38 7.06
C ALA A 84 7.90 3.38 5.89
N TYR A 85 7.63 4.67 6.10
CA TYR A 85 7.84 5.69 5.06
C TYR A 85 9.33 6.00 4.82
N PRO A 86 10.15 6.35 5.83
CA PRO A 86 11.60 6.49 5.67
C PRO A 86 12.32 5.28 5.07
N SER A 87 11.86 4.05 5.31
CA SER A 87 12.52 2.82 4.83
C SER A 87 12.22 2.47 3.37
N VAL A 88 11.37 3.24 2.68
CA VAL A 88 11.12 3.02 1.25
C VAL A 88 12.34 3.41 0.42
N SER A 89 12.89 2.46 -0.35
CA SER A 89 13.89 2.79 -1.35
C SER A 89 13.22 3.44 -2.56
N ILE A 90 13.49 4.73 -2.79
CA ILE A 90 12.89 5.49 -3.91
C ILE A 90 13.33 4.92 -5.26
N SER A 91 14.60 4.51 -5.40
CA SER A 91 15.09 3.87 -6.63
C SER A 91 14.32 2.58 -6.90
N LYS A 92 14.17 1.72 -5.89
CA LYS A 92 13.42 0.47 -6.04
C LYS A 92 11.94 0.70 -6.29
N LEU A 93 11.35 1.71 -5.64
CA LEU A 93 9.96 2.11 -5.88
C LEU A 93 9.75 2.54 -7.33
N LYS A 94 10.68 3.29 -7.93
CA LYS A 94 10.61 3.65 -9.35
C LYS A 94 10.62 2.42 -10.25
N GLU A 95 11.50 1.46 -9.99
CA GLU A 95 11.52 0.18 -10.71
C GLU A 95 10.18 -0.55 -10.60
N ILE A 96 9.60 -0.63 -9.39
CA ILE A 96 8.30 -1.28 -9.15
C ILE A 96 7.19 -0.59 -9.94
N LEU A 97 7.17 0.75 -9.95
CA LEU A 97 6.19 1.51 -10.72
C LEU A 97 6.34 1.28 -12.22
N LEU A 98 7.58 1.24 -12.73
CA LEU A 98 7.89 0.95 -14.13
C LEU A 98 7.45 -0.47 -14.53
N ASP A 99 7.76 -1.46 -13.72
CA ASP A 99 7.39 -2.87 -13.93
C ASP A 99 5.86 -3.07 -13.92
N ALA A 100 5.16 -2.42 -12.99
CA ALA A 100 3.72 -2.57 -12.85
C ALA A 100 2.91 -1.75 -13.87
N GLY A 101 3.45 -0.63 -14.34
CA GLY A 101 2.77 0.39 -15.13
C GLY A 101 2.48 0.03 -16.60
N GLY A 102 2.91 -1.15 -17.06
CA GLY A 102 2.63 -1.65 -18.40
C GLY A 102 3.69 -1.29 -19.45
N GLU A 103 3.57 -1.87 -20.63
CA GLU A 103 4.51 -1.68 -21.74
C GLU A 103 4.36 -0.31 -22.42
N LYS A 104 5.41 0.15 -23.12
CA LYS A 104 5.45 1.47 -23.78
C LYS A 104 4.35 1.72 -24.83
N GLY A 105 3.64 0.69 -25.29
CA GLY A 105 2.49 0.79 -26.19
C GLY A 105 1.12 0.62 -25.52
N HIS A 106 1.08 0.30 -24.22
CA HIS A 106 -0.15 -0.01 -23.52
C HIS A 106 -1.04 1.24 -23.39
N ARG A 107 -2.28 1.12 -23.88
CA ARG A 107 -3.28 2.20 -23.84
C ARG A 107 -4.13 2.04 -22.60
N MET A 108 -4.39 3.16 -21.94
CA MET A 108 -5.27 3.19 -20.78
C MET A 108 -6.36 4.23 -20.99
N VAL A 109 -7.52 3.94 -20.43
CA VAL A 109 -8.67 4.83 -20.43
C VAL A 109 -8.75 5.50 -19.07
N LEU A 110 -8.55 6.82 -19.03
CA LEU A 110 -8.90 7.63 -17.89
C LEU A 110 -10.38 8.00 -17.98
N LYS A 111 -11.16 7.48 -17.04
CA LYS A 111 -12.61 7.68 -16.98
C LYS A 111 -12.99 8.64 -15.88
N LYS A 112 -13.84 9.61 -16.18
CA LYS A 112 -14.42 10.54 -15.20
C LYS A 112 -15.89 10.20 -14.99
N PHE A 113 -16.29 10.06 -13.74
CA PHE A 113 -17.66 9.66 -13.41
C PHE A 113 -18.09 10.25 -12.08
N LYS A 114 -19.39 10.26 -11.82
CA LYS A 114 -19.98 10.61 -10.53
C LYS A 114 -20.47 9.36 -9.85
N VAL A 115 -20.26 9.29 -8.54
CA VAL A 115 -20.88 8.29 -7.67
C VAL A 115 -21.91 8.98 -6.80
N ILE A 116 -23.14 8.48 -6.86
CA ILE A 116 -24.23 8.91 -5.98
C ILE A 116 -24.42 7.80 -4.95
N THR A 117 -24.15 8.13 -3.70
CA THR A 117 -24.32 7.21 -2.57
C THR A 117 -25.79 7.05 -2.20
N ALA A 118 -26.14 5.98 -1.48
CA ALA A 118 -27.50 5.75 -0.98
C ALA A 118 -28.07 6.93 -0.15
N GLY A 119 -27.20 7.74 0.48
CA GLY A 119 -27.59 8.95 1.20
C GLY A 119 -27.68 10.22 0.34
N GLY A 120 -27.75 10.10 -0.98
CA GLY A 120 -27.91 11.23 -1.91
C GLY A 120 -26.65 12.07 -2.15
N ARG A 121 -25.52 11.78 -1.48
CA ARG A 121 -24.27 12.51 -1.72
C ARG A 121 -23.66 12.11 -3.04
N THR A 122 -23.33 13.11 -3.84
CA THR A 122 -22.67 12.99 -5.14
C THR A 122 -21.18 13.30 -5.01
N MET A 123 -20.33 12.43 -5.55
CA MET A 123 -18.87 12.59 -5.55
C MET A 123 -18.32 12.42 -6.95
N ASP A 124 -17.48 13.37 -7.40
CA ASP A 124 -16.69 13.20 -8.61
C ASP A 124 -15.53 12.23 -8.39
N ARG A 125 -15.32 11.34 -9.35
CA ARG A 125 -14.28 10.31 -9.34
C ARG A 125 -13.56 10.24 -10.68
N GLU A 126 -12.32 9.81 -10.61
CA GLU A 126 -11.45 9.54 -11.74
C GLU A 126 -10.74 8.21 -11.48
N SER A 127 -10.77 7.33 -12.46
CA SER A 127 -10.09 6.03 -12.41
C SER A 127 -9.46 5.71 -13.75
N ILE A 128 -8.34 5.01 -13.71
CA ILE A 128 -7.65 4.50 -14.90
C ILE A 128 -7.98 3.01 -15.03
N PHE A 129 -8.31 2.62 -16.26
CA PHE A 129 -8.56 1.24 -16.62
C PHE A 129 -7.74 0.85 -17.84
N ASP A 130 -7.49 -0.44 -17.96
CA ASP A 130 -6.99 -1.03 -19.20
C ASP A 130 -8.01 -0.80 -20.32
N ASP A 131 -7.57 -0.45 -21.53
CA ASP A 131 -8.47 -0.17 -22.67
C ASP A 131 -9.33 -1.41 -23.00
N HIS A 132 -8.76 -2.61 -22.81
CA HIS A 132 -9.50 -3.87 -22.95
C HIS A 132 -10.63 -4.05 -21.93
N CYS A 133 -10.60 -3.32 -20.80
CA CYS A 133 -11.62 -3.34 -19.76
C CYS A 133 -12.62 -2.18 -19.86
N LYS A 134 -12.59 -1.39 -20.94
CA LYS A 134 -13.42 -0.18 -21.10
C LYS A 134 -14.91 -0.42 -20.87
N ASN A 135 -15.43 -1.61 -21.22
CA ASN A 135 -16.86 -1.91 -21.07
C ASN A 135 -17.25 -2.40 -19.67
N ASN A 136 -16.30 -2.91 -18.88
CA ASN A 136 -16.53 -3.43 -17.52
C ASN A 136 -15.90 -2.56 -16.43
N TRP A 137 -15.62 -1.30 -16.75
CA TRP A 137 -14.97 -0.32 -15.86
C TRP A 137 -15.73 -0.10 -14.54
N HIS A 138 -17.04 -0.32 -14.52
CA HIS A 138 -17.87 -0.21 -13.32
C HIS A 138 -17.65 -1.33 -12.31
N SER A 139 -17.03 -2.44 -12.71
CA SER A 139 -16.73 -3.57 -11.82
C SER A 139 -15.70 -3.14 -10.76
N GLY A 140 -16.14 -3.11 -9.49
CA GLY A 140 -15.26 -2.78 -8.36
C GLY A 140 -15.13 -1.29 -8.00
N ILE A 141 -15.88 -0.39 -8.64
CA ILE A 141 -15.84 1.06 -8.31
C ILE A 141 -16.27 1.33 -6.86
N HIS A 142 -17.20 0.54 -6.32
CA HIS A 142 -17.59 0.65 -4.92
C HIS A 142 -17.96 -0.70 -4.31
N SER A 143 -17.59 -0.86 -3.04
CA SER A 143 -17.99 -2.01 -2.22
C SER A 143 -19.39 -1.86 -1.61
N ARG A 144 -20.12 -0.79 -1.92
CA ARG A 144 -21.45 -0.47 -1.39
C ARG A 144 -22.38 -0.10 -2.55
N PRO A 145 -23.71 -0.36 -2.43
CA PRO A 145 -24.68 0.09 -3.42
C PRO A 145 -24.56 1.59 -3.69
N CYS A 146 -24.41 1.95 -4.96
CA CYS A 146 -24.34 3.33 -5.44
C CYS A 146 -24.82 3.41 -6.89
N LEU A 147 -25.30 4.59 -7.29
CA LEU A 147 -25.51 4.88 -8.70
C LEU A 147 -24.22 5.50 -9.27
N VAL A 148 -23.82 5.02 -10.44
CA VAL A 148 -22.67 5.54 -11.17
C VAL A 148 -23.20 6.28 -12.40
N MET A 149 -22.87 7.56 -12.48
CA MET A 149 -23.22 8.40 -13.62
C MET A 149 -21.96 8.66 -14.44
N ASP A 150 -21.97 8.16 -15.67
CA ASP A 150 -20.91 8.42 -16.64
C ASP A 150 -20.94 9.89 -17.07
N LYS A 151 -19.78 10.48 -17.33
CA LYS A 151 -19.67 11.83 -17.90
C LYS A 151 -19.34 11.81 -19.39
N GLU A 152 -19.15 10.63 -20.00
CA GLU A 152 -18.85 10.45 -21.42
C GLU A 152 -17.62 11.25 -21.91
N GLN A 153 -16.70 11.59 -21.01
CA GLN A 153 -15.47 12.33 -21.30
C GLN A 153 -14.26 11.44 -21.03
N ASP A 154 -14.19 10.34 -21.77
CA ASP A 154 -13.07 9.40 -21.69
C ASP A 154 -11.84 9.99 -22.37
N ARG A 155 -10.71 9.98 -21.65
CA ARG A 155 -9.42 10.31 -22.23
C ARG A 155 -8.62 9.03 -22.38
N VAL A 156 -8.32 8.66 -23.62
CA VAL A 156 -7.36 7.57 -23.88
C VAL A 156 -5.96 8.16 -23.91
N ASP A 157 -5.08 7.62 -23.08
CA ASP A 157 -3.70 8.09 -22.98
C ASP A 157 -2.75 6.88 -22.97
N ASN A 158 -1.48 7.15 -23.22
CA ASN A 158 -0.45 6.13 -23.14
C ASN A 158 -0.05 5.92 -21.66
N ALA A 159 -0.11 4.68 -21.18
CA ALA A 159 0.23 4.31 -19.80
C ALA A 159 1.60 4.86 -19.39
N TRP A 160 2.58 4.74 -20.28
CA TRP A 160 3.94 5.18 -20.08
C TRP A 160 4.05 6.69 -19.87
N LYS A 161 3.27 7.50 -20.61
CA LYS A 161 3.26 8.97 -20.42
C LYS A 161 2.74 9.36 -19.04
N ILE A 162 1.68 8.70 -18.57
CA ILE A 162 1.13 8.92 -17.23
C ILE A 162 2.15 8.48 -16.16
N LEU A 163 2.83 7.35 -16.39
CA LEU A 163 3.85 6.79 -15.51
C LEU A 163 5.12 7.66 -15.43
N GLU A 164 5.58 8.21 -16.55
CA GLU A 164 6.71 9.15 -16.56
C GLU A 164 6.38 10.40 -15.75
N ARG A 165 5.17 10.95 -15.91
CA ARG A 165 4.69 12.07 -15.08
C ARG A 165 4.70 11.67 -13.60
N ALA A 166 4.18 10.49 -13.26
CA ALA A 166 4.17 9.95 -11.90
C ALA A 166 5.58 9.91 -11.27
N ILE A 167 6.57 9.41 -12.02
CA ILE A 167 7.96 9.31 -11.57
C ILE A 167 8.60 10.70 -11.41
N ARG A 168 8.27 11.65 -12.30
CA ARG A 168 8.70 13.06 -12.17
C ARG A 168 8.12 13.67 -10.89
N VAL A 169 6.84 13.45 -10.60
CA VAL A 169 6.18 13.93 -9.36
C VAL A 169 6.88 13.37 -8.14
N LEU A 170 7.12 12.06 -8.11
CA LEU A 170 7.81 11.38 -7.01
C LEU A 170 9.24 11.90 -6.81
N SER A 171 9.93 12.24 -7.89
CA SER A 171 11.31 12.75 -7.79
C SER A 171 11.37 14.16 -7.20
N LYS A 172 10.37 15.00 -7.51
CA LYS A 172 10.26 16.38 -7.00
C LYS A 172 9.67 16.45 -5.58
N SER A 173 8.86 15.47 -5.18
CA SER A 173 8.18 15.51 -3.87
C SER A 173 9.13 15.40 -2.67
N ASN A 174 10.37 15.01 -2.90
CA ASN A 174 11.42 14.95 -1.88
C ASN A 174 12.07 16.31 -1.59
N ASP A 175 11.80 17.35 -2.39
CA ASP A 175 12.37 18.67 -2.17
C ASP A 175 11.51 19.48 -1.17
N VAL A 176 12.15 20.04 -0.14
CA VAL A 176 11.49 20.73 0.97
C VAL A 176 12.20 22.03 1.31
N LYS A 177 11.42 23.10 1.42
CA LYS A 177 11.89 24.38 1.94
C LYS A 177 11.79 24.44 3.46
N LEU A 178 12.90 24.74 4.13
CA LEU A 178 13.00 25.00 5.56
C LEU A 178 13.70 26.36 5.77
N GLY A 179 12.94 27.34 6.27
CA GLY A 179 13.40 28.73 6.35
C GLY A 179 13.69 29.30 4.96
N ARG A 180 14.91 29.79 4.76
CA ARG A 180 15.40 30.33 3.48
C ARG A 180 16.14 29.30 2.61
N ARG A 181 16.31 28.06 3.09
CA ARG A 181 17.08 27.01 2.39
C ARG A 181 16.16 25.91 1.87
N PHE A 182 16.58 25.30 0.77
CA PHE A 182 15.95 24.11 0.19
C PHE A 182 16.79 22.88 0.56
N TYR A 183 16.09 21.81 0.93
CA TYR A 183 16.65 20.53 1.35
C TYR A 183 15.99 19.42 0.55
N LYS A 184 16.66 18.29 0.42
CA LYS A 184 16.10 17.10 -0.21
C LYS A 184 16.02 15.98 0.81
N PHE A 185 14.86 15.32 0.90
CA PHE A 185 14.74 14.07 1.64
C PHE A 185 15.65 13.03 1.00
N SER A 186 16.68 12.62 1.74
CA SER A 186 17.67 11.65 1.29
C SER A 186 17.15 10.21 1.29
N HIS A 187 16.15 9.91 2.13
CA HIS A 187 15.63 8.56 2.32
C HIS A 187 14.10 8.57 2.43
N GLY A 188 13.47 7.59 1.78
CA GLY A 188 12.07 7.30 1.97
C GLY A 188 11.09 8.31 1.39
N LEU A 189 9.83 8.10 1.77
CA LEU A 189 8.71 8.94 1.42
C LEU A 189 8.48 10.01 2.49
N PRO A 190 8.20 11.27 2.11
CA PRO A 190 7.89 12.32 3.06
C PRO A 190 6.55 12.04 3.76
N GLN A 191 6.55 12.08 5.09
CA GLN A 191 5.31 11.92 5.86
C GLN A 191 4.45 13.18 5.74
N GLY A 192 3.13 13.03 5.57
CA GLY A 192 2.19 14.14 5.35
C GLY A 192 2.00 14.49 3.88
N TRP A 193 2.75 13.87 2.97
CA TRP A 193 2.46 13.90 1.54
C TRP A 193 1.37 12.88 1.22
N GLY A 194 0.24 13.35 0.69
CA GLY A 194 -0.96 12.52 0.46
C GLY A 194 -0.72 11.18 -0.27
N PRO A 195 0.09 11.14 -1.35
CA PRO A 195 0.45 9.90 -2.04
C PRO A 195 1.35 8.93 -1.26
N SER A 196 2.00 9.35 -0.16
CA SER A 196 2.97 8.51 0.56
C SER A 196 2.37 7.21 1.09
N SER A 197 1.12 7.23 1.59
CA SER A 197 0.45 6.00 2.04
C SER A 197 0.29 4.98 0.91
N LEU A 198 -0.15 5.43 -0.26
CA LEU A 198 -0.37 4.56 -1.42
C LEU A 198 0.95 4.04 -2.01
N LEU A 199 1.97 4.90 -2.10
CA LEU A 199 3.31 4.49 -2.55
C LEU A 199 3.96 3.50 -1.59
N CYS A 200 3.76 3.68 -0.28
CA CYS A 200 4.23 2.74 0.74
C CYS A 200 3.50 1.40 0.65
N SER A 201 2.17 1.43 0.44
CA SER A 201 1.35 0.25 0.18
C SER A 201 1.86 -0.56 -1.03
N ILE A 202 2.13 0.13 -2.14
CA ILE A 202 2.71 -0.44 -3.37
C ILE A 202 4.07 -1.08 -3.09
N TYR A 203 4.98 -0.35 -2.46
CA TYR A 203 6.34 -0.81 -2.19
C TYR A 203 6.36 -2.10 -1.37
N TYR A 204 5.68 -2.10 -0.23
CA TYR A 204 5.61 -3.30 0.62
C TYR A 204 4.73 -4.40 0.02
N GLY A 205 3.76 -4.06 -0.82
CA GLY A 205 2.96 -5.05 -1.55
C GLY A 205 3.79 -5.84 -2.54
N TYR A 206 4.69 -5.15 -3.22
CA TYR A 206 5.66 -5.81 -4.08
C TYR A 206 6.63 -6.69 -3.29
N ILE A 207 7.15 -6.20 -2.15
CA ILE A 207 8.02 -7.02 -1.30
C ILE A 207 7.27 -8.27 -0.81
N ASP A 208 6.02 -8.13 -0.37
CA ASP A 208 5.21 -9.24 0.09
C ASP A 208 4.94 -10.25 -1.04
N SER A 209 4.70 -9.78 -2.26
CA SER A 209 4.46 -10.64 -3.42
C SER A 209 5.71 -11.40 -3.85
N LYS A 210 6.91 -10.88 -3.59
CA LYS A 210 8.16 -11.59 -3.91
C LYS A 210 8.65 -12.49 -2.77
N MET A 211 8.50 -12.07 -1.52
CA MET A 211 9.09 -12.75 -0.37
C MET A 211 8.12 -13.72 0.33
N TYR A 212 6.85 -13.35 0.43
CA TYR A 212 5.89 -14.06 1.26
C TYR A 212 4.80 -14.77 0.45
N LEU A 213 4.71 -14.56 -0.86
CA LEU A 213 3.67 -15.14 -1.71
C LEU A 213 3.55 -16.68 -1.60
N PRO A 214 4.65 -17.47 -1.66
CA PRO A 214 4.55 -18.92 -1.47
C PRO A 214 4.03 -19.31 -0.07
N PHE A 215 4.29 -18.46 0.93
CA PHE A 215 3.83 -18.68 2.30
C PHE A 215 2.37 -18.27 2.50
N ILE A 216 1.94 -17.17 1.89
CA ILE A 216 0.59 -16.59 2.06
C ILE A 216 -0.47 -17.45 1.37
N GLU A 217 -0.15 -18.01 0.19
CA GLU A 217 -1.13 -18.75 -0.62
C GLU A 217 -1.27 -20.22 -0.20
N SER A 218 -0.51 -20.67 0.80
CA SER A 218 -0.63 -22.04 1.28
C SER A 218 -1.87 -22.21 2.19
N PRO A 219 -2.63 -23.31 2.08
CA PRO A 219 -3.82 -23.57 2.90
C PRO A 219 -3.57 -23.48 4.41
N GLY A 220 -4.62 -23.14 5.18
CA GLY A 220 -4.58 -23.06 6.64
C GLY A 220 -3.74 -21.88 7.18
N ARG A 221 -3.47 -20.88 6.35
CA ARG A 221 -2.69 -19.69 6.73
C ARG A 221 -3.50 -18.43 6.51
N PHE A 222 -3.26 -17.46 7.37
CA PHE A 222 -3.85 -16.13 7.29
C PHE A 222 -2.73 -15.10 7.35
N PHE A 223 -2.72 -14.16 6.41
CA PHE A 223 -1.77 -13.05 6.39
C PHE A 223 -2.53 -11.73 6.28
N LEU A 224 -2.18 -10.80 7.16
CA LEU A 224 -2.75 -9.46 7.18
C LEU A 224 -1.62 -8.45 7.30
N ARG A 225 -1.49 -7.58 6.30
CA ARG A 225 -0.68 -6.35 6.37
C ARG A 225 -1.61 -5.15 6.49
N ILE A 226 -1.33 -4.32 7.48
CA ILE A 226 -1.95 -3.00 7.63
C ILE A 226 -0.83 -1.99 7.48
N VAL A 227 -0.87 -1.24 6.39
CA VAL A 227 0.03 -0.10 6.17
C VAL A 227 -0.78 1.17 6.31
N ASP A 228 -0.83 1.75 7.51
CA ASP A 228 -1.01 3.19 7.65
C ASP A 228 -0.67 3.63 9.07
N ASP A 229 0.13 4.68 9.19
CA ASP A 229 0.45 5.36 10.45
C ASP A 229 -0.22 6.73 10.43
N TYR A 230 -1.56 6.74 10.40
CA TYR A 230 -2.36 7.89 10.83
C TYR A 230 -3.45 7.42 11.79
N ARG A 231 -3.13 7.64 13.07
CA ARG A 231 -3.86 7.29 14.31
C ARG A 231 -3.34 5.98 14.92
N LYS A 232 -2.49 6.13 15.95
CA LYS A 232 -2.19 5.04 16.90
C LYS A 232 -3.49 4.31 17.24
N PRO A 233 -3.45 2.98 17.25
CA PRO A 233 -3.38 2.30 18.53
C PRO A 233 -1.94 1.86 18.79
N PRO A 234 -1.54 1.69 20.06
CA PRO A 234 -0.25 1.12 20.38
C PRO A 234 -0.24 -0.26 19.75
N SER A 235 0.84 -0.58 19.02
CA SER A 235 0.97 -1.77 18.18
C SER A 235 0.10 -1.72 16.91
N ALA A 236 0.75 -1.60 15.75
CA ALA A 236 0.24 -2.10 14.47
C ALA A 236 1.36 -3.01 13.94
N GLY A 237 1.00 -4.18 13.44
CA GLY A 237 1.98 -5.11 12.91
C GLY A 237 1.34 -6.04 11.91
N CYS A 238 2.14 -6.63 11.03
CA CYS A 238 1.71 -7.74 10.20
C CYS A 238 1.34 -8.90 11.12
N VAL A 239 0.11 -9.38 11.04
CA VAL A 239 -0.33 -10.56 11.79
C VAL A 239 -0.37 -11.72 10.82
N GLY A 240 0.46 -12.74 11.05
CA GLY A 240 0.38 -14.01 10.35
C GLY A 240 -0.08 -15.10 11.30
N ILE A 241 -1.06 -15.91 10.89
CA ILE A 241 -1.53 -17.08 11.64
C ILE A 241 -1.15 -18.36 10.89
N ARG A 242 -0.62 -19.34 11.62
CA ARG A 242 -0.17 -20.64 11.13
C ARG A 242 -0.95 -21.77 11.80
N ALA A 243 -1.53 -22.65 10.98
CA ALA A 243 -1.92 -24.00 11.38
C ALA A 243 -0.84 -25.01 10.94
N SER A 244 -0.39 -25.85 11.87
CA SER A 244 0.55 -26.98 11.73
C SER A 244 2.05 -26.68 11.42
N LYS A 245 2.92 -27.63 11.80
CA LYS A 245 4.39 -27.49 11.85
C LYS A 245 5.09 -27.99 10.57
N PRO A 246 6.09 -27.27 9.97
CA PRO A 246 7.15 -27.93 9.23
C PRO A 246 8.36 -28.17 10.13
N ASN A 247 9.00 -29.31 9.89
CA ASN A 247 10.27 -29.72 10.46
C ASN A 247 11.39 -28.81 9.93
N LEU A 248 11.98 -28.00 10.81
CA LEU A 248 12.89 -26.89 10.45
C LEU A 248 14.29 -27.34 9.97
N ASN A 249 14.55 -28.65 9.87
CA ASN A 249 15.85 -29.19 9.46
C ASN A 249 16.02 -29.35 7.93
N LYS A 250 15.01 -29.04 7.11
CA LYS A 250 15.06 -29.23 5.63
C LYS A 250 15.26 -27.97 4.78
N LEU A 251 15.38 -26.79 5.38
CA LEU A 251 15.66 -25.55 4.65
C LEU A 251 17.11 -25.13 4.94
N GLY A 252 18.04 -25.58 4.11
CA GLY A 252 19.47 -25.27 4.17
C GLY A 252 19.74 -23.78 4.04
N ILE A 253 19.51 -23.02 5.11
CA ILE A 253 19.89 -21.62 5.24
C ILE A 253 21.31 -21.60 5.79
N CYS A 254 22.24 -21.27 4.90
CA CYS A 254 23.65 -21.07 5.21
C CYS A 254 23.84 -20.11 6.38
N ARG A 255 24.64 -20.54 7.37
CA ARG A 255 25.22 -19.65 8.38
C ARG A 255 26.19 -18.71 7.68
N CYS A 256 25.86 -17.42 7.61
CA CYS A 256 26.87 -16.41 7.34
C CYS A 256 27.63 -16.12 8.65
N LYS A 257 28.90 -16.50 8.69
CA LYS A 257 29.85 -16.18 9.76
C LYS A 257 30.38 -14.75 9.52
N GLN A 258 30.48 -14.00 10.63
CA GLN A 258 31.24 -12.75 10.88
C GLN A 258 30.57 -11.39 10.56
N GLY A 259 30.62 -10.50 11.57
CA GLY A 259 30.41 -9.05 11.45
C GLY A 259 29.28 -8.48 12.33
N TRP A 260 29.60 -8.06 13.55
CA TRP A 260 28.66 -7.54 14.55
C TRP A 260 27.96 -6.22 14.15
N LEU A 261 26.64 -6.16 14.31
CA LEU A 261 25.93 -5.10 15.06
C LEU A 261 24.50 -5.57 15.38
N SER A 262 24.31 -5.88 16.66
CA SER A 262 23.09 -6.36 17.32
C SER A 262 21.83 -5.55 16.94
N THR A 263 20.83 -6.22 16.37
CA THR A 263 19.43 -5.77 16.44
C THR A 263 18.56 -6.91 16.99
N LYS A 264 18.31 -6.84 18.31
CA LYS A 264 17.34 -7.72 19.00
C LYS A 264 15.95 -7.58 18.36
N THR A 265 15.57 -8.54 17.52
CA THR A 265 14.18 -8.79 17.12
C THR A 265 13.45 -9.35 18.34
N ARG A 266 12.56 -8.58 18.97
CA ARG A 266 11.66 -9.13 20.01
C ARG A 266 10.62 -10.02 19.34
N ARG A 267 10.84 -11.33 19.33
CA ARG A 267 9.82 -12.34 18.97
C ARG A 267 8.93 -12.58 20.19
N CYS A 268 7.67 -12.20 20.11
CA CYS A 268 6.64 -12.70 21.04
C CYS A 268 5.82 -13.77 20.31
N VAL A 269 5.95 -15.02 20.75
CA VAL A 269 5.04 -16.11 20.37
C VAL A 269 4.03 -16.25 21.49
N GLN A 270 2.75 -16.01 21.21
CA GLN A 270 1.67 -16.17 22.20
C GLN A 270 0.62 -17.16 21.69
N LYS A 271 0.03 -17.93 22.60
CA LYS A 271 -1.15 -18.76 22.31
C LYS A 271 -2.38 -17.86 22.25
N MET A 272 -3.16 -17.95 21.18
CA MET A 272 -4.44 -17.25 21.07
C MET A 272 -5.56 -18.19 21.53
N LYS A 273 -6.32 -17.80 22.56
CA LYS A 273 -7.64 -18.39 22.84
C LYS A 273 -8.65 -17.54 22.07
N ILE A 274 -9.37 -18.15 21.14
CA ILE A 274 -10.48 -17.49 20.43
C ILE A 274 -11.74 -18.04 21.11
N GLY A 275 -12.49 -17.14 21.77
CA GLY A 275 -13.79 -17.44 22.36
C GLY A 275 -14.90 -17.42 21.32
#